data_AF-A0A960HKB6-F1
#
_entry.id   AF-A0A960HKB6-F1
#
_cell.length_a   1.000
_cell.length_b   1.000
_cell.length_c   1.000
_cell.angle_alpha   90.00
_cell.angle_beta   90.00
_cell.angle_gamma   90.00
#
_symmetry.space_group_name_H-M   'P 1'
#
loop_
_entity.id
_entity.type
_entity.pdbx_description
1 polymer ?
#
loop_
_entity_poly.entity_id
_entity_poly.type
_entity_poly.pdbx_seq_one_letter_code
_entity_poly.pdbx_strand_id
1 'polypeptide(L)'
;YTDVIGFAAVGLDRAVATCGTALTDDHVRTLQRFAPKLVLAFDPDAAGQAAADRVYEWERKHEVEVAVAALPPGGDPADLARSDPDALRASIEHAQPFLGFRVDRILAAADLRTPEGRGRAAETALAAVAEHPNEFVRDQYVMAIAGRCQLDPDRLRASIRSGGIRPRVRIESPRQRPERQETPETNALRLAIADPANVLGLLHPVLFDDPRQRAAFVALQEFEGDLHRAVESADPLVGDLLSRLAVEESDAQPGDVRRLLLRDLALRALKDLQADRSLAADLATWSQTTGWLKGRIEAIEAAAPEDPPDPVGEGELLAWLARRGEGAA
;
A
#
# COMPACT_ATOMS: atom_id res chain seq x y z
N TYR A 1 -19.43 -9.43 -5.12
CA TYR A 1 -20.83 -9.91 -5.25
C TYR A 1 -21.06 -11.16 -4.41
N THR A 2 -20.10 -12.08 -4.34
CA THR A 2 -20.15 -13.31 -3.53
C THR A 2 -20.43 -13.04 -2.05
N ASP A 3 -19.85 -12.00 -1.47
CA ASP A 3 -20.05 -11.62 -0.06
C ASP A 3 -21.50 -11.22 0.23
N VAL A 4 -22.13 -10.47 -0.67
CA VAL A 4 -23.55 -10.08 -0.55
C VAL A 4 -24.44 -11.32 -0.55
N ILE A 5 -24.12 -12.30 -1.41
CA ILE A 5 -24.82 -13.59 -1.43
C ILE A 5 -24.59 -14.34 -0.10
N GLY A 6 -23.36 -14.32 0.43
CA GLY A 6 -23.03 -14.91 1.74
C GLY A 6 -23.87 -14.32 2.87
N PHE A 7 -23.93 -12.99 2.97
CA PHE A 7 -24.78 -12.31 3.95
C PHE A 7 -26.26 -12.66 3.77
N ALA A 8 -26.78 -12.64 2.54
CA ALA A 8 -28.16 -13.01 2.27
C ALA A 8 -28.47 -14.47 2.67
N ALA A 9 -27.53 -15.39 2.45
CA ALA A 9 -27.69 -16.81 2.79
C ALA A 9 -27.85 -17.06 4.30
N VAL A 10 -27.31 -16.17 5.14
CA VAL A 10 -27.45 -16.24 6.60
C VAL A 10 -28.58 -15.37 7.16
N GLY A 11 -29.39 -14.74 6.29
CA GLY A 11 -30.52 -13.89 6.67
C GLY A 11 -30.18 -12.42 6.89
N LEU A 12 -28.99 -11.97 6.44
CA LEU A 12 -28.55 -10.58 6.49
C LEU A 12 -28.77 -9.94 5.11
N ASP A 13 -30.00 -9.49 4.89
CA ASP A 13 -30.54 -9.02 3.60
C ASP A 13 -30.13 -7.60 3.21
N ARG A 14 -29.54 -6.82 4.13
CA ARG A 14 -29.15 -5.42 3.93
C ARG A 14 -27.72 -5.24 3.43
N ALA A 15 -27.06 -6.32 3.00
CA ALA A 15 -25.71 -6.25 2.48
C ALA A 15 -25.67 -5.68 1.06
N VAL A 16 -24.72 -4.80 0.80
CA VAL A 16 -24.42 -4.23 -0.52
C VAL A 16 -22.91 -4.24 -0.73
N ALA A 17 -22.47 -4.26 -2.00
CA ALA A 17 -21.06 -4.21 -2.36
C ALA A 17 -20.82 -3.24 -3.49
N THR A 18 -19.63 -2.64 -3.52
CA THR A 18 -19.17 -1.83 -4.66
C THR A 18 -18.84 -2.74 -5.84
N CYS A 19 -19.06 -2.25 -7.06
CA CYS A 19 -18.80 -3.00 -8.29
C CYS A 19 -17.38 -2.73 -8.80
N GLY A 20 -16.37 -3.26 -8.12
CA GLY A 20 -14.97 -3.15 -8.54
C GLY A 20 -14.31 -1.79 -8.26
N THR A 21 -14.94 -0.95 -7.42
CA THR A 21 -14.42 0.37 -7.04
C THR A 21 -14.28 0.49 -5.53
N ALA A 22 -13.48 1.45 -5.06
CA ALA A 22 -13.50 1.84 -3.65
C ALA A 22 -14.87 2.44 -3.25
N LEU A 23 -15.16 2.44 -1.96
CA LEU A 23 -16.31 3.17 -1.40
C LEU A 23 -16.06 4.68 -1.56
N THR A 24 -17.02 5.38 -2.17
CA THR A 24 -16.92 6.81 -2.48
C THR A 24 -17.91 7.62 -1.65
N ASP A 25 -17.73 8.94 -1.62
CA ASP A 25 -18.67 9.87 -0.99
C ASP A 25 -20.09 9.72 -1.55
N ASP A 26 -20.24 9.51 -2.86
CA ASP A 26 -21.54 9.33 -3.51
C ASP A 26 -22.24 8.02 -3.07
N HIS A 27 -21.47 6.96 -2.84
CA HIS A 27 -22.02 5.73 -2.27
C HIS A 27 -22.57 5.99 -0.87
N VAL A 28 -21.80 6.64 0.00
CA VAL A 28 -22.25 6.96 1.37
C VAL A 28 -23.46 7.89 1.35
N ARG A 29 -23.44 8.93 0.51
CA ARG A 29 -24.55 9.87 0.31
C ARG A 29 -25.84 9.18 -0.15
N THR A 30 -25.72 8.07 -0.87
CA THR A 30 -26.85 7.25 -1.29
C THR A 30 -27.33 6.37 -0.13
N LEU A 31 -26.40 5.70 0.55
CA LEU A 31 -26.69 4.77 1.65
C LEU A 31 -27.32 5.44 2.87
N GLN A 32 -26.93 6.68 3.20
CA GLN A 32 -27.51 7.43 4.32
C GLN A 32 -29.04 7.56 4.25
N ARG A 33 -29.60 7.53 3.02
CA ARG A 33 -31.05 7.64 2.80
C ARG A 33 -31.80 6.40 3.28
N PHE A 34 -31.10 5.28 3.43
CA PHE A 34 -31.66 3.98 3.80
C PHE A 34 -31.34 3.61 5.26
N ALA A 35 -30.17 4.01 5.76
CA ALA A 35 -29.77 3.70 7.13
C ALA A 35 -28.86 4.80 7.73
N PRO A 36 -29.05 5.16 9.01
CA PRO A 36 -28.17 6.08 9.72
C PRO A 36 -26.85 5.43 10.15
N LYS A 37 -26.75 4.09 10.10
CA LYS A 37 -25.56 3.32 10.49
C LYS A 37 -25.10 2.46 9.33
N LEU A 38 -23.83 2.60 8.97
CA LEU A 38 -23.16 1.82 7.94
C LEU A 38 -22.14 0.89 8.61
N VAL A 39 -22.25 -0.42 8.35
CA VAL A 39 -21.32 -1.42 8.87
C VAL A 39 -20.40 -1.85 7.74
N LEU A 40 -19.11 -1.60 7.91
CA LEU A 40 -18.06 -1.97 6.98
C LEU A 40 -17.56 -3.38 7.33
N ALA A 41 -17.80 -4.34 6.45
CA ALA A 41 -17.18 -5.66 6.49
C ALA A 41 -15.86 -5.61 5.71
N PHE A 42 -14.86 -4.91 6.26
CA PHE A 42 -13.52 -4.83 5.66
C PHE A 42 -12.59 -5.89 6.25
N ASP A 43 -11.57 -6.25 5.47
CA ASP A 43 -10.42 -6.95 6.01
C ASP A 43 -9.80 -6.08 7.13
N PRO A 44 -9.55 -6.64 8.33
CA PRO A 44 -8.94 -5.94 9.44
C PRO A 44 -7.71 -5.10 9.07
N ASP A 45 -7.00 -5.47 8.00
CA ASP A 45 -5.77 -4.82 7.57
C ASP A 45 -5.95 -3.45 6.86
N ALA A 46 -7.14 -3.11 6.35
CA ALA A 46 -7.37 -1.93 5.49
C ALA A 46 -7.62 -0.59 6.24
N ALA A 47 -7.65 -0.58 7.57
CA ALA A 47 -8.04 0.58 8.38
C ALA A 47 -6.87 1.57 8.69
N GLY A 48 -6.18 2.04 7.64
CA GLY A 48 -5.10 3.02 7.74
C GLY A 48 -5.55 4.48 7.93
N GLN A 49 -4.59 5.41 7.99
CA GLN A 49 -4.82 6.87 8.17
C GLN A 49 -5.75 7.46 7.10
N ALA A 50 -5.47 7.19 5.83
CA ALA A 50 -6.27 7.68 4.70
C ALA A 50 -7.69 7.09 4.67
N ALA A 51 -7.93 5.95 5.33
CA ALA A 51 -9.27 5.43 5.53
C ALA A 51 -9.99 6.19 6.66
N ALA A 52 -9.28 6.57 7.72
CA ALA A 52 -9.84 7.29 8.86
C ALA A 52 -10.33 8.69 8.49
N ASP A 53 -9.53 9.47 7.76
CA ASP A 53 -9.92 10.82 7.35
C ASP A 53 -11.21 10.81 6.52
N ARG A 54 -11.32 9.83 5.60
CA ARG A 54 -12.52 9.62 4.78
C ARG A 54 -13.72 9.20 5.62
N VAL A 55 -13.54 8.26 6.56
CA VAL A 55 -14.63 7.81 7.44
C VAL A 55 -15.15 8.97 8.28
N TYR A 56 -14.28 9.73 8.95
CA TYR A 56 -14.72 10.87 9.76
C TYR A 56 -15.31 12.01 8.93
N GLU A 57 -14.83 12.21 7.70
CA GLU A 57 -15.46 13.13 6.75
C GLU A 57 -16.88 12.67 6.40
N TRP A 58 -17.09 11.38 6.15
CA TRP A 58 -18.40 10.81 5.88
C TRP A 58 -19.35 10.96 7.06
N GLU A 59 -18.93 10.61 8.27
CA GLU A 59 -19.75 10.75 9.47
C GLU A 59 -20.18 12.21 9.68
N ARG A 60 -19.26 13.16 9.47
CA ARG A 60 -19.54 14.59 9.62
C ARG A 60 -20.45 15.13 8.51
N LYS A 61 -20.20 14.75 7.26
CA LYS A 61 -20.85 15.33 6.07
C LYS A 61 -22.25 14.75 5.83
N HIS A 62 -22.42 13.47 6.13
CA HIS A 62 -23.65 12.71 5.86
C HIS A 62 -24.39 12.32 7.14
N GLU A 63 -23.93 12.76 8.31
CA GLU A 63 -24.57 12.48 9.62
C GLU A 63 -24.85 10.97 9.83
N VAL A 64 -23.94 10.13 9.34
CA VAL A 64 -24.00 8.67 9.49
C VAL A 64 -23.05 8.18 10.57
N GLU A 65 -23.37 7.07 11.22
CA GLU A 65 -22.46 6.30 12.06
C GLU A 65 -21.74 5.25 11.21
N VAL A 66 -20.41 5.23 11.24
CA VAL A 66 -19.62 4.20 10.55
C VAL A 66 -19.05 3.23 11.57
N ALA A 67 -19.48 1.97 11.46
CA ALA A 67 -19.00 0.86 12.28
C ALA A 67 -18.23 -0.15 11.42
N VAL A 68 -17.43 -1.00 12.07
CA VAL A 68 -16.65 -2.06 11.44
C VAL A 68 -17.05 -3.40 12.03
N ALA A 69 -17.32 -4.36 11.16
CA ALA A 69 -17.52 -5.75 11.54
C ALA A 69 -16.17 -6.46 11.56
N ALA A 70 -15.70 -6.82 12.76
CA ALA A 70 -14.49 -7.60 12.92
C ALA A 70 -14.77 -9.05 12.50
N LEU A 71 -14.29 -9.44 11.32
CA LEU A 71 -14.40 -10.83 10.85
C LEU A 71 -13.25 -11.67 11.44
N PRO A 72 -13.49 -12.97 11.72
CA PRO A 72 -12.43 -13.90 12.09
C PRO A 72 -11.29 -13.94 11.06
N PRO A 73 -10.03 -14.18 11.49
CA PRO A 73 -8.87 -14.18 10.60
C PRO A 73 -9.04 -15.13 9.41
N GLY A 74 -8.85 -14.61 8.20
CA GLY A 74 -8.87 -15.40 6.96
C GLY A 74 -10.26 -15.84 6.48
N GLY A 75 -11.34 -15.40 7.13
CA GLY A 75 -12.71 -15.65 6.67
C GLY A 75 -13.27 -14.46 5.92
N ASP A 76 -13.57 -14.61 4.63
CA ASP A 76 -14.45 -13.67 3.94
C ASP A 76 -15.93 -13.97 4.29
N PRO A 77 -16.87 -13.02 4.11
CA PRO A 77 -18.27 -13.24 4.44
C PRO A 77 -18.89 -14.43 3.70
N ALA A 78 -18.45 -14.73 2.46
CA ALA A 78 -18.98 -15.84 1.69
C ALA A 78 -18.54 -17.21 2.27
N ASP A 79 -17.31 -17.31 2.75
CA ASP A 79 -16.75 -18.47 3.44
C ASP A 79 -17.39 -18.63 4.82
N LEU A 80 -17.44 -17.56 5.61
CA LEU A 80 -18.07 -17.57 6.94
C LEU A 80 -19.54 -17.95 6.87
N ALA A 81 -20.28 -17.48 5.86
CA ALA A 81 -21.66 -17.88 5.64
C ALA A 81 -21.85 -19.39 5.45
N ARG A 82 -20.81 -20.12 5.02
CA ARG A 82 -20.83 -21.59 4.90
C ARG A 82 -20.24 -22.29 6.12
N SER A 83 -19.13 -21.79 6.65
CA SER A 83 -18.37 -22.47 7.71
C SER A 83 -18.90 -22.15 9.10
N ASP A 84 -19.25 -20.89 9.36
CA ASP A 84 -19.71 -20.40 10.67
C ASP A 84 -20.71 -19.23 10.51
N PRO A 85 -21.98 -19.52 10.17
CA PRO A 85 -23.02 -18.51 9.99
C PRO A 85 -23.27 -17.65 11.23
N ASP A 86 -23.10 -18.22 12.43
CA ASP A 86 -23.37 -17.54 13.69
C ASP A 86 -22.27 -16.53 14.01
N ALA A 87 -21.00 -16.87 13.73
CA ALA A 87 -19.91 -15.91 13.80
C ALA A 87 -20.14 -14.71 12.86
N LEU A 88 -20.61 -14.96 11.63
CA LEU A 88 -20.91 -13.87 10.68
C LEU A 88 -22.01 -12.93 11.21
N ARG A 89 -23.08 -13.49 11.80
CA ARG A 89 -24.15 -12.70 12.43
C ARG A 89 -23.63 -11.91 13.62
N ALA A 90 -22.87 -12.56 14.50
CA ALA A 90 -22.29 -11.93 15.68
C ALA A 90 -21.35 -10.78 15.31
N SER A 91 -20.55 -10.91 14.24
CA SER A 91 -19.66 -9.84 13.75
C SER A 91 -20.43 -8.58 13.31
N ILE A 92 -21.62 -8.74 12.73
CA ILE A 92 -22.48 -7.61 12.34
C ILE A 92 -23.22 -7.03 13.55
N GLU A 93 -23.76 -7.88 14.41
CA GLU A 93 -24.48 -7.45 15.63
C GLU A 93 -23.56 -6.69 16.60
N HIS A 94 -22.31 -7.14 16.73
CA HIS A 94 -21.30 -6.54 17.58
C HIS A 94 -20.34 -5.62 16.82
N ALA A 95 -20.75 -5.10 15.65
CA ALA A 95 -19.95 -4.16 14.89
C ALA A 95 -19.58 -2.94 15.76
N GLN A 96 -18.28 -2.66 15.83
CA GLN A 96 -17.72 -1.64 16.70
C GLN A 96 -17.57 -0.31 15.96
N PRO A 97 -17.63 0.84 16.65
CA PRO A 97 -17.27 2.12 16.04
C PRO A 97 -15.87 2.09 15.43
N PHE A 98 -15.67 2.77 14.30
CA PHE A 98 -14.42 2.72 13.54
C PHE A 98 -13.17 3.02 14.38
N LEU A 99 -13.20 4.08 15.20
CA LEU A 99 -12.08 4.41 16.09
C LEU A 99 -11.82 3.32 17.14
N GLY A 100 -12.88 2.74 17.72
CA GLY A 100 -12.77 1.67 18.70
C GLY A 100 -12.10 0.43 18.12
N PHE A 101 -12.49 0.05 16.90
CA PHE A 101 -11.85 -1.04 16.18
C PHE A 101 -10.35 -0.81 15.97
N ARG A 102 -9.94 0.40 15.55
CA ARG A 102 -8.52 0.75 15.37
C ARG A 102 -7.73 0.69 16.68
N VAL A 103 -8.28 1.25 17.76
CA VAL A 103 -7.65 1.22 19.09
C VAL A 103 -7.51 -0.22 19.58
N ASP A 104 -8.55 -1.03 19.45
CA ASP A 104 -8.54 -2.43 19.86
C ASP A 104 -7.46 -3.23 19.12
N ARG A 105 -7.33 -3.02 17.80
CA ARG A 105 -6.30 -3.66 16.97
C ARG A 105 -4.88 -3.26 17.39
N ILE A 106 -4.62 -1.97 17.61
CA ILE A 106 -3.31 -1.46 18.05
C ILE A 106 -2.92 -2.11 19.39
N LEU A 107 -3.85 -2.15 20.34
CA LEU A 107 -3.60 -2.69 21.67
C LEU A 107 -3.46 -4.22 21.65
N ALA A 108 -4.19 -4.92 20.77
CA ALA A 108 -4.08 -6.38 20.61
C ALA A 108 -2.75 -6.82 19.99
N ALA A 109 -2.13 -5.99 19.14
CA ALA A 109 -0.84 -6.27 18.52
C ALA A 109 0.37 -6.07 19.44
N ALA A 110 0.19 -5.44 20.61
CA ALA A 110 1.27 -5.07 21.52
C ALA A 110 1.38 -5.98 22.75
N ASP A 111 2.60 -6.18 23.27
CA ASP A 111 2.80 -6.87 24.56
C ASP A 111 2.58 -5.92 25.74
N LEU A 112 1.32 -5.82 26.18
CA LEU A 112 0.91 -4.98 27.31
C LEU A 112 1.39 -5.49 28.69
N ARG A 113 2.13 -6.61 28.76
CA ARG A 113 2.71 -7.08 30.03
C ARG A 113 3.99 -6.31 30.40
N THR A 114 4.60 -5.64 29.42
CA THR A 114 5.84 -4.88 29.61
C THR A 114 5.57 -3.38 29.72
N PRO A 115 6.28 -2.63 30.58
CA PRO A 115 6.21 -1.16 30.60
C PRO A 115 6.44 -0.53 29.22
N GLU A 116 7.44 -1.02 28.47
CA GLU A 116 7.81 -0.54 27.15
C GLU A 116 6.73 -0.82 26.10
N GLY A 117 6.09 -2.00 26.18
CA GLY A 117 4.97 -2.36 25.32
C GLY A 117 3.74 -1.49 25.58
N ARG A 118 3.39 -1.29 26.86
CA ARG A 118 2.27 -0.39 27.26
C ARG A 118 2.50 1.05 26.80
N GLY A 119 3.71 1.57 26.96
CA GLY A 119 4.07 2.92 26.51
C GLY A 119 3.92 3.10 25.00
N ARG A 120 4.52 2.21 24.20
CA ARG A 120 4.44 2.27 22.73
C ARG A 120 3.02 2.07 22.20
N ALA A 121 2.27 1.14 22.80
CA ALA A 121 0.89 0.86 22.41
C ALA A 121 -0.01 2.08 22.69
N ALA A 122 0.16 2.70 23.86
CA ALA A 122 -0.57 3.91 24.22
C ALA A 122 -0.24 5.07 23.28
N GLU A 123 1.04 5.31 22.98
CA GLU A 123 1.44 6.38 22.05
C GLU A 123 0.83 6.19 20.66
N THR A 124 0.88 4.96 20.13
CA THR A 124 0.31 4.62 18.82
C THR A 124 -1.21 4.75 18.82
N ALA A 125 -1.90 4.30 19.88
CA ALA A 125 -3.34 4.44 20.00
C ALA A 125 -3.78 5.90 20.18
N LEU A 126 -3.01 6.71 20.91
CA LEU A 126 -3.28 8.15 21.06
C LEU A 126 -3.14 8.90 19.74
N ALA A 127 -2.24 8.49 18.85
CA ALA A 127 -2.16 9.04 17.50
C ALA A 127 -3.47 8.79 16.74
N ALA A 128 -4.00 7.56 16.79
CA ALA A 128 -5.29 7.22 16.17
C ALA A 128 -6.46 8.03 16.75
N VAL A 129 -6.45 8.24 18.07
CA VAL A 129 -7.46 9.05 18.77
C VAL A 129 -7.36 10.52 18.37
N ALA A 130 -6.16 11.07 18.20
CA ALA A 130 -5.95 12.49 17.89
C ALA A 130 -6.63 12.92 16.58
N GLU A 131 -6.75 11.99 15.62
CA GLU A 131 -7.41 12.17 14.32
C GLU A 131 -8.92 12.43 14.42
N HIS A 132 -9.57 11.99 15.50
CA HIS A 132 -11.02 12.10 15.64
C HIS A 132 -11.45 13.56 15.88
N PRO A 133 -12.44 14.10 15.14
CA PRO A 133 -12.79 15.52 15.21
C PRO A 133 -13.43 15.93 16.54
N ASN A 134 -14.16 15.02 17.19
CA ASN A 134 -14.86 15.30 18.45
C ASN A 134 -13.96 15.11 19.69
N GLU A 135 -13.76 16.16 20.47
CA GLU A 135 -12.93 16.14 21.69
C GLU A 135 -13.46 15.27 22.83
N PHE A 136 -14.78 15.18 23.00
CA PHE A 136 -15.39 14.36 24.04
C PHE A 136 -15.19 12.88 23.74
N VAL A 137 -15.36 12.50 22.47
CA VAL A 137 -15.08 11.13 22.00
C VAL A 137 -13.60 10.80 22.23
N ARG A 138 -12.69 11.73 21.89
CA ARG A 138 -11.26 11.54 22.16
C ARG A 138 -10.96 11.30 23.63
N ASP A 139 -11.53 12.09 24.55
CA ASP A 139 -11.31 11.91 25.98
C ASP A 139 -11.78 10.54 26.49
N GLN A 140 -12.93 10.05 26.01
CA GLN A 140 -13.41 8.70 26.38
C GLN A 140 -12.44 7.61 25.93
N TYR A 141 -11.90 7.70 24.72
CA TYR A 141 -10.88 6.75 24.26
C TYR A 141 -9.55 6.89 25.01
N VAL A 142 -9.16 8.11 25.39
CA VAL A 142 -7.99 8.33 26.25
C VAL A 142 -8.16 7.60 27.59
N MET A 143 -9.34 7.69 28.21
CA MET A 143 -9.63 6.96 29.45
C MET A 143 -9.58 5.45 29.26
N ALA A 144 -10.13 4.92 28.16
CA ALA A 144 -10.08 3.51 27.83
C ALA A 144 -8.64 2.99 27.63
N ILE A 145 -7.82 3.74 26.88
CA ILE A 145 -6.40 3.43 26.65
C ILE A 145 -5.63 3.47 27.96
N ALA A 146 -5.85 4.49 28.79
CA ALA A 146 -5.20 4.62 30.10
C ALA A 146 -5.45 3.39 30.99
N GLY A 147 -6.70 2.91 31.03
CA GLY A 147 -7.07 1.71 31.80
C GLY A 147 -6.36 0.45 31.29
N ARG A 148 -6.35 0.23 29.97
CA ARG A 148 -5.72 -0.97 29.36
C ARG A 148 -4.20 -0.96 29.44
N CYS A 149 -3.58 0.20 29.28
CA CYS A 149 -2.13 0.38 29.36
C CYS A 149 -1.63 0.67 30.77
N GLN A 150 -2.51 0.77 31.77
CA GLN A 150 -2.18 1.11 33.17
C GLN A 150 -1.33 2.40 33.27
N LEU A 151 -1.72 3.41 32.50
CA LEU A 151 -1.06 4.71 32.46
C LEU A 151 -1.95 5.77 33.10
N ASP A 152 -1.33 6.86 33.55
CA ASP A 152 -2.03 8.02 34.08
C ASP A 152 -2.78 8.77 32.95
N PRO A 153 -4.13 8.86 32.99
CA PRO A 153 -4.91 9.56 31.97
C PRO A 153 -4.50 11.02 31.77
N ASP A 154 -4.08 11.72 32.83
CA ASP A 154 -3.73 13.14 32.73
C ASP A 154 -2.43 13.35 31.96
N ARG A 155 -1.51 12.38 32.04
CA ARG A 155 -0.29 12.36 31.20
C ARG A 155 -0.63 12.11 29.73
N LEU A 156 -1.58 11.21 29.45
CA LEU A 156 -2.01 10.94 28.07
C LEU A 156 -2.72 12.16 27.46
N ARG A 157 -3.58 12.83 28.23
CA ARG A 157 -4.22 14.10 27.82
C ARG A 157 -3.20 15.19 27.51
N ALA A 158 -2.15 15.31 28.34
CA ALA A 158 -1.07 16.27 28.11
C ALA A 158 -0.31 15.97 26.81
N SER A 159 -0.07 14.70 26.49
CA SER A 159 0.60 14.26 25.26
C SER A 159 -0.16 14.69 24.00
N ILE A 160 -1.49 14.51 23.96
CA ILE A 160 -2.33 14.96 22.84
C ILE A 160 -2.30 16.49 22.68
N ARG A 161 -2.44 17.23 23.80
CA ARG A 161 -2.51 18.72 23.77
C ARG A 161 -1.19 19.39 23.36
N SER A 162 -0.06 18.79 23.69
CA SER A 162 1.26 19.41 23.45
C SER A 162 1.68 19.41 21.97
N GLY A 163 0.90 18.83 21.06
CA GLY A 163 1.30 18.65 19.64
C GLY A 163 2.58 17.82 19.47
N GLY A 164 3.03 17.16 20.55
CA GLY A 164 4.25 16.36 20.63
C GLY A 164 4.09 14.97 20.01
N ILE A 165 2.86 14.58 19.66
CA ILE A 165 2.57 13.43 18.81
C ILE A 165 2.82 13.85 17.34
N ARG A 166 4.06 14.22 17.02
CA ARG A 166 4.57 14.08 15.66
C ARG A 166 5.07 12.64 15.55
N PRO A 167 4.69 11.88 14.51
CA PRO A 167 5.11 10.50 14.39
C PRO A 167 6.64 10.46 14.28
N ARG A 168 7.31 10.11 15.38
CA ARG A 168 8.69 9.60 15.37
C ARG A 168 8.63 8.10 15.62
N VAL A 169 7.88 7.40 14.76
CA VAL A 169 7.99 5.95 14.70
C VAL A 169 8.66 5.60 13.38
N ARG A 170 9.98 5.39 13.47
CA ARG A 170 10.68 4.54 12.51
C ARG A 170 10.23 3.11 12.81
N ILE A 171 9.09 2.72 12.24
CA ILE A 171 8.62 1.34 12.26
C ILE A 171 9.41 0.61 11.19
N GLU A 172 10.33 -0.28 11.59
CA GLU A 172 10.69 -1.41 10.75
C GLU A 172 9.40 -2.17 10.45
N SER A 173 8.87 -1.97 9.25
CA SER A 173 7.56 -2.48 8.86
C SER A 173 7.64 -4.02 8.77
N PRO A 174 6.79 -4.75 9.50
CA PRO A 174 6.49 -6.13 9.13
C PRO A 174 5.92 -6.10 7.72
N ARG A 175 6.47 -6.93 6.83
CA ARG A 175 6.15 -7.04 5.41
C ARG A 175 4.66 -6.79 5.15
N GLN A 176 4.36 -5.61 4.62
CA GLN A 176 3.05 -5.28 4.07
C GLN A 176 2.75 -6.30 2.97
N ARG A 177 1.60 -6.98 3.06
CA ARG A 177 0.92 -7.39 1.83
C ARG A 177 0.49 -6.09 1.15
N PRO A 178 0.84 -5.87 -0.11
CA PRO A 178 0.74 -4.56 -0.72
C PRO A 178 -0.74 -4.17 -0.87
N GLU A 179 -1.15 -3.08 -0.22
CA GLU A 179 -1.96 -2.08 -0.93
C GLU A 179 -1.32 -1.93 -2.31
N ARG A 180 -2.07 -1.96 -3.42
CA ARG A 180 -1.53 -1.81 -4.78
C ARG A 180 -0.77 -0.47 -4.87
N GLN A 181 0.48 -0.47 -4.43
CA GLN A 181 1.45 0.56 -4.65
C GLN A 181 1.64 0.56 -6.15
N GLU A 182 1.38 1.70 -6.76
CA GLU A 182 1.78 1.95 -8.13
C GLU A 182 3.30 1.77 -8.16
N THR A 183 3.74 0.59 -8.59
CA THR A 183 5.16 0.29 -8.65
C THR A 183 5.79 1.17 -9.73
N PRO A 184 7.07 1.55 -9.61
CA PRO A 184 7.77 2.23 -10.70
C PRO A 184 7.61 1.50 -12.05
N GLU A 185 7.57 0.18 -12.02
CA GLU A 185 7.34 -0.68 -13.19
C GLU A 185 5.90 -0.52 -13.77
N THR A 186 4.88 -0.39 -12.90
CA THR A 186 3.49 -0.16 -13.32
C THR A 186 3.33 1.22 -13.96
N ASN A 187 3.91 2.25 -13.33
CA ASN A 187 3.90 3.60 -13.88
C ASN A 187 4.69 3.70 -15.20
N ALA A 188 5.78 2.95 -15.33
CA ALA A 188 6.55 2.87 -16.57
C ALA A 188 5.71 2.31 -17.73
N LEU A 189 4.93 1.25 -17.48
CA LEU A 189 4.03 0.69 -18.48
C LEU A 189 2.88 1.63 -18.84
N ARG A 190 2.27 2.31 -17.87
CA ARG A 190 1.22 3.31 -18.13
C ARG A 190 1.74 4.46 -19.00
N LEU A 191 2.91 4.99 -18.65
CA LEU A 191 3.57 6.04 -19.44
C LEU A 191 3.92 5.55 -20.85
N ALA A 192 4.38 4.29 -20.98
CA ALA A 192 4.68 3.68 -22.27
C ALA A 192 3.43 3.47 -23.15
N ILE A 193 2.25 3.29 -22.54
CA ILE A 193 0.97 3.21 -23.25
C ILE A 193 0.48 4.62 -23.63
N ALA A 194 0.58 5.58 -22.71
CA ALA A 194 0.07 6.94 -22.91
C ALA A 194 0.91 7.76 -23.91
N ASP A 195 2.23 7.60 -23.87
CA ASP A 195 3.17 8.30 -24.76
C ASP A 195 4.33 7.39 -25.21
N PRO A 196 4.06 6.42 -26.12
CA PRO A 196 5.05 5.42 -26.49
C PRO A 196 6.29 6.01 -27.16
N ALA A 197 6.11 7.05 -27.96
CA ALA A 197 7.19 7.67 -28.73
C ALA A 197 8.28 8.28 -27.84
N ASN A 198 7.90 8.87 -26.70
CA ASN A 198 8.84 9.50 -25.79
C ASN A 198 9.31 8.55 -24.68
N VAL A 199 8.57 7.47 -24.38
CA VAL A 199 8.85 6.62 -23.21
C VAL A 199 9.54 5.30 -23.57
N LEU A 200 9.18 4.65 -24.68
CA LEU A 200 9.73 3.33 -25.04
C LEU A 200 11.25 3.35 -25.24
N GLY A 201 11.80 4.45 -25.77
CA GLY A 201 13.24 4.63 -25.97
C GLY A 201 14.03 4.96 -24.71
N LEU A 202 13.35 5.36 -23.63
CA LEU A 202 13.99 5.69 -22.35
C LEU A 202 14.17 4.47 -21.44
N LEU A 203 13.34 3.45 -21.66
CA LEU A 203 13.22 2.26 -20.83
C LEU A 203 13.90 1.04 -21.49
N HIS A 204 14.22 0.03 -20.69
CA HIS A 204 14.84 -1.21 -21.14
C HIS A 204 14.21 -2.40 -20.41
N PRO A 205 14.05 -3.59 -21.04
CA PRO A 205 13.40 -4.74 -20.40
C PRO A 205 14.05 -5.18 -19.07
N VAL A 206 15.37 -5.00 -18.93
CA VAL A 206 16.12 -5.33 -17.70
C VAL A 206 15.63 -4.55 -16.46
N LEU A 207 15.00 -3.39 -16.66
CA LEU A 207 14.48 -2.55 -15.58
C LEU A 207 13.30 -3.18 -14.85
N PHE A 208 12.58 -4.09 -15.50
CA PHE A 208 11.39 -4.74 -14.96
C PHE A 208 11.75 -6.04 -14.27
N ASP A 209 11.51 -6.14 -12.97
CA ASP A 209 11.72 -7.34 -12.18
C ASP A 209 10.56 -8.33 -12.33
N ASP A 210 9.30 -7.86 -12.34
CA ASP A 210 8.15 -8.73 -12.59
C ASP A 210 8.18 -9.24 -14.04
N PRO A 211 8.27 -10.57 -14.27
CA PRO A 211 8.32 -11.15 -15.61
C PRO A 211 7.13 -10.78 -16.49
N ARG A 212 5.95 -10.56 -15.89
CA ARG A 212 4.73 -10.18 -16.61
C ARG A 212 4.79 -8.72 -17.07
N GLN A 213 5.32 -7.84 -16.23
CA GLN A 213 5.49 -6.42 -16.59
C GLN A 213 6.60 -6.25 -17.63
N ARG A 214 7.67 -7.06 -17.52
CA ARG A 214 8.69 -7.17 -18.55
C ARG A 214 8.11 -7.64 -19.88
N ALA A 215 7.30 -8.69 -19.88
CA ALA A 215 6.63 -9.20 -21.09
C ALA A 215 5.67 -8.16 -21.70
N ALA A 216 4.93 -7.43 -20.86
CA ALA A 216 4.07 -6.32 -21.30
C ALA A 216 4.88 -5.22 -21.99
N PHE A 217 6.02 -4.82 -21.41
CA PHE A 217 6.90 -3.82 -21.98
C PHE A 217 7.51 -4.28 -23.31
N VAL A 218 7.97 -5.54 -23.38
CA VAL A 218 8.52 -6.12 -24.62
C VAL A 218 7.46 -6.15 -25.73
N ALA A 219 6.22 -6.51 -25.41
CA ALA A 219 5.11 -6.46 -26.37
C ALA A 219 4.87 -5.03 -26.87
N LEU A 220 4.86 -4.03 -25.98
CA LEU A 220 4.73 -2.62 -26.38
C LEU A 220 5.90 -2.17 -27.27
N GLN A 221 7.14 -2.60 -26.99
CA GLN A 221 8.30 -2.29 -27.83
C GLN A 221 8.23 -2.95 -29.21
N GLU A 222 7.83 -4.22 -29.29
CA GLU A 222 7.75 -4.98 -30.54
C GLU A 222 6.77 -4.35 -31.54
N PHE A 223 5.66 -3.80 -31.03
CA PHE A 223 4.64 -3.16 -31.84
C PHE A 223 4.71 -1.62 -31.82
N GLU A 224 5.87 -1.06 -31.47
CA GLU A 224 6.14 0.39 -31.48
C GLU A 224 5.08 1.22 -30.72
N GLY A 225 4.48 0.65 -29.67
CA GLY A 225 3.45 1.30 -28.85
C GLY A 225 2.01 1.10 -29.34
N ASP A 226 1.76 0.32 -30.39
CA ASP A 226 0.41 -0.07 -30.79
C ASP A 226 -0.19 -1.03 -29.75
N LEU A 227 -0.96 -0.46 -28.81
CA LEU A 227 -1.61 -1.19 -27.73
C LEU A 227 -2.51 -2.32 -28.24
N HIS A 228 -3.24 -2.11 -29.34
CA HIS A 228 -4.17 -3.11 -29.83
C HIS A 228 -3.42 -4.36 -30.30
N ARG A 229 -2.36 -4.16 -31.08
CA ARG A 229 -1.49 -5.26 -31.53
C ARG A 229 -0.75 -5.92 -30.38
N ALA A 230 -0.22 -5.14 -29.45
CA ALA A 230 0.47 -5.65 -28.27
C ALA A 230 -0.44 -6.52 -27.38
N VAL A 231 -1.73 -6.16 -27.23
CA VAL A 231 -2.72 -6.96 -26.48
C VAL A 231 -3.08 -8.24 -27.23
N GLU A 232 -3.26 -8.17 -28.55
CA GLU A 232 -3.67 -9.32 -29.38
C GLU A 232 -2.56 -10.37 -29.50
N SER A 233 -1.30 -9.96 -29.54
CA SER A 233 -0.15 -10.85 -29.70
C SER A 233 0.37 -11.44 -28.38
N ALA A 234 0.07 -10.80 -27.25
CA ALA A 234 0.60 -11.20 -25.93
C ALA A 234 -0.18 -12.37 -25.32
N ASP A 235 0.43 -13.01 -24.32
CA ASP A 235 -0.26 -13.98 -23.46
C ASP A 235 -1.53 -13.34 -22.84
N PRO A 236 -2.66 -14.08 -22.68
CA PRO A 236 -3.91 -13.52 -22.17
C PRO A 236 -3.78 -12.76 -20.84
N LEU A 237 -2.88 -13.17 -19.94
CA LEU A 237 -2.65 -12.48 -18.67
C LEU A 237 -1.91 -11.14 -18.85
N VAL A 238 -1.03 -11.06 -19.86
CA VAL A 238 -0.30 -9.84 -20.23
C VAL A 238 -1.20 -8.88 -21.01
N GLY A 239 -2.05 -9.41 -21.91
CA GLY A 239 -3.07 -8.63 -22.61
C GLY A 239 -4.09 -7.99 -21.67
N ASP A 240 -4.55 -8.74 -20.64
CA ASP A 240 -5.42 -8.19 -19.59
C ASP A 240 -4.72 -7.10 -18.77
N LEU A 241 -3.44 -7.29 -18.46
CA LEU A 241 -2.63 -6.27 -17.78
C LEU A 241 -2.54 -4.98 -18.60
N LEU A 242 -2.16 -5.07 -19.88
CA LEU A 242 -2.06 -3.91 -20.78
C LEU A 242 -3.41 -3.19 -20.92
N SER A 243 -4.50 -3.94 -21.08
CA SER A 243 -5.86 -3.39 -21.20
C SER A 243 -6.29 -2.63 -19.95
N ARG A 244 -5.93 -3.14 -18.76
CA ARG A 244 -6.22 -2.49 -17.49
C ARG A 244 -5.42 -1.20 -17.30
N LEU A 245 -4.13 -1.23 -17.63
CA LEU A 245 -3.25 -0.08 -17.48
C LEU A 245 -3.59 1.06 -18.43
N ALA A 246 -4.19 0.78 -19.58
CA ALA A 246 -4.63 1.79 -20.53
C ALA A 246 -5.79 2.67 -20.01
N VAL A 247 -6.55 2.20 -19.01
CA VAL A 247 -7.67 2.94 -18.42
C VAL A 247 -7.22 3.86 -17.28
N GLU A 248 -6.01 3.64 -16.77
CA GLU A 248 -5.49 4.29 -15.57
C GLU A 248 -4.48 5.38 -15.96
N GLU A 249 -4.80 6.65 -15.70
CA GLU A 249 -3.89 7.77 -15.95
C GLU A 249 -2.75 7.82 -14.89
N SER A 250 -1.55 8.22 -15.30
CA SER A 250 -0.41 8.46 -14.41
C SER A 250 0.08 9.89 -14.58
N ASP A 251 0.29 10.60 -13.46
CA ASP A 251 0.89 11.93 -13.39
C ASP A 251 2.43 11.90 -13.24
N ALA A 252 3.01 10.70 -13.21
CA ALA A 252 4.44 10.50 -13.03
C ALA A 252 5.25 11.02 -14.24
N GLN A 253 6.42 11.58 -13.96
CA GLN A 253 7.34 12.02 -15.02
C GLN A 253 8.17 10.83 -15.52
N PRO A 254 8.33 10.63 -16.85
CA PRO A 254 9.11 9.53 -17.41
C PRO A 254 10.54 9.43 -16.87
N GLY A 255 11.20 10.58 -16.64
CA GLY A 255 12.54 10.64 -16.07
C GLY A 255 12.61 10.14 -14.63
N ASP A 256 11.63 10.50 -13.80
CA ASP A 256 11.55 10.04 -12.40
C ASP A 256 11.34 8.54 -12.33
N VAL A 257 10.41 8.02 -13.14
CA VAL A 257 10.11 6.59 -13.21
C VAL A 257 11.35 5.80 -13.63
N ARG A 258 12.07 6.27 -14.65
CA ARG A 258 13.33 5.65 -15.09
C ARG A 258 14.39 5.62 -13.99
N ARG A 259 14.56 6.73 -13.26
CA ARG A 259 15.52 6.81 -12.13
C ARG A 259 15.17 5.86 -11.01
N LEU A 260 13.89 5.76 -10.65
CA LEU A 260 13.41 4.82 -9.64
C LEU A 260 13.68 3.37 -10.04
N LEU A 261 13.39 3.02 -11.30
CA LEU A 261 13.69 1.69 -11.84
C LEU A 261 15.18 1.36 -11.85
N LEU A 262 16.02 2.31 -12.27
CA LEU A 262 17.47 2.15 -12.26
C LEU A 262 18.03 1.96 -10.85
N ARG A 263 17.56 2.76 -9.88
CA ARG A 263 17.93 2.62 -8.47
C ARG A 263 17.55 1.24 -7.93
N ASP A 264 16.31 0.81 -8.15
CA ASP A 264 15.81 -0.46 -7.61
C ASP A 264 16.57 -1.65 -8.20
N LEU A 265 16.87 -1.63 -9.50
CA LEU A 265 17.71 -2.64 -10.15
C LEU A 265 19.16 -2.60 -9.65
N ALA A 266 19.75 -1.41 -9.47
CA ALA A 266 21.11 -1.25 -8.95
C ALA A 266 21.24 -1.74 -7.50
N LEU A 267 20.25 -1.47 -6.65
CA LEU A 267 20.20 -1.96 -5.27
C LEU A 267 20.14 -3.49 -5.21
N ARG A 268 19.35 -4.12 -6.07
CA ARG A 268 19.31 -5.59 -6.22
C ARG A 268 20.67 -6.13 -6.64
N ALA A 269 21.27 -5.56 -7.70
CA ALA A 269 22.59 -5.97 -8.18
C ALA A 269 23.69 -5.82 -7.12
N LEU A 270 23.63 -4.74 -6.32
CA LEU A 270 24.57 -4.52 -5.21
C LEU A 270 24.40 -5.57 -4.11
N LYS A 271 23.16 -5.91 -3.77
CA LYS A 271 22.84 -6.94 -2.78
C LYS A 271 23.37 -8.31 -3.22
N ASP A 272 23.19 -8.67 -4.48
CA ASP A 272 23.69 -9.93 -5.04
C ASP A 272 25.22 -9.97 -5.00
N LEU A 273 25.89 -8.89 -5.44
CA LEU A 273 27.35 -8.74 -5.35
C LEU A 273 27.88 -8.86 -3.92
N GLN A 274 27.13 -8.36 -2.92
CA GLN A 274 27.52 -8.45 -1.52
C GLN A 274 27.33 -9.86 -0.95
N ALA A 275 26.28 -10.58 -1.38
CA ALA A 275 26.07 -11.97 -1.02
C ALA A 275 27.19 -12.87 -1.59
N ASP A 276 27.64 -12.59 -2.81
CA ASP A 276 28.71 -13.33 -3.49
C ASP A 276 30.13 -12.98 -2.99
N ARG A 277 30.26 -12.07 -2.01
CA ARG A 277 31.57 -11.62 -1.49
C ARG A 277 32.46 -12.79 -1.07
N SER A 278 31.88 -13.84 -0.47
CA SER A 278 32.64 -15.01 -0.01
C SER A 278 33.19 -15.87 -1.14
N LEU A 279 32.68 -15.70 -2.36
CA LEU A 279 33.04 -16.46 -3.56
C LEU A 279 33.91 -15.64 -4.54
N ALA A 280 34.18 -14.37 -4.24
CA ALA A 280 34.93 -13.49 -5.13
C ALA A 280 36.42 -13.89 -5.21
N ALA A 281 36.85 -14.35 -6.39
CA ALA A 281 38.25 -14.69 -6.67
C ALA A 281 39.18 -13.46 -6.70
N ASP A 282 38.65 -12.28 -7.04
CA ASP A 282 39.38 -11.01 -7.08
C ASP A 282 38.67 -9.95 -6.23
N LEU A 283 39.21 -9.73 -5.02
CA LEU A 283 38.70 -8.76 -4.06
C LEU A 283 38.91 -7.30 -4.51
N ALA A 284 39.92 -7.01 -5.34
CA ALA A 284 40.20 -5.66 -5.81
C ALA A 284 39.16 -5.24 -6.85
N THR A 285 38.88 -6.11 -7.83
CA THR A 285 37.84 -5.88 -8.83
C THR A 285 36.44 -5.83 -8.19
N TRP A 286 36.17 -6.69 -7.20
CA TRP A 286 34.91 -6.64 -6.43
C TRP A 286 34.73 -5.31 -5.69
N SER A 287 35.79 -4.82 -5.02
CA SER A 287 35.74 -3.56 -4.27
C SER A 287 35.53 -2.35 -5.18
N GLN A 288 36.21 -2.32 -6.34
CA GLN A 288 36.03 -1.27 -7.34
C GLN A 288 34.60 -1.27 -7.92
N THR A 289 34.08 -2.45 -8.25
CA THR A 289 32.73 -2.59 -8.83
C THR A 289 31.64 -2.20 -7.83
N THR A 290 31.75 -2.65 -6.57
CA THR A 290 30.78 -2.30 -5.53
C THR A 290 30.88 -0.83 -5.12
N GLY A 291 32.08 -0.25 -5.13
CA GLY A 291 32.30 1.18 -4.90
C GLY A 291 31.70 2.06 -6.01
N TRP A 292 31.94 1.71 -7.27
CA TRP A 292 31.34 2.41 -8.42
C TRP A 292 29.80 2.33 -8.39
N LEU A 293 29.24 1.14 -8.13
CA LEU A 293 27.78 0.95 -8.09
C LEU A 293 27.12 1.72 -6.94
N LYS A 294 27.75 1.76 -5.76
CA LYS A 294 27.30 2.59 -4.64
C LYS A 294 27.30 4.08 -4.99
N GLY A 295 28.37 4.58 -5.61
CA GLY A 295 28.44 5.97 -6.05
C GLY A 295 27.35 6.32 -7.07
N ARG A 296 27.00 5.38 -7.96
CA ARG A 296 25.87 5.56 -8.90
C ARG A 296 24.51 5.59 -8.20
N ILE A 297 24.29 4.74 -7.20
CA ILE A 297 23.06 4.75 -6.39
C ILE A 297 22.94 6.06 -5.60
N GLU A 298 24.01 6.49 -4.93
CA GLU A 298 24.05 7.75 -4.19
C GLU A 298 23.78 8.96 -5.09
N ALA A 299 24.31 8.96 -6.31
CA ALA A 299 24.04 10.02 -7.29
C ALA A 299 22.56 10.08 -7.70
N ILE A 300 21.89 8.94 -7.84
CA ILE A 300 20.45 8.88 -8.14
C ILE A 300 19.61 9.31 -6.94
N GLU A 301 20.00 8.90 -5.72
CA GLU A 301 19.28 9.26 -4.48
C GLU A 301 19.45 10.73 -4.08
N ALA A 302 20.57 11.35 -4.44
CA ALA A 302 20.85 12.75 -4.17
C ALA A 302 20.17 13.71 -5.16
N ALA A 303 19.74 13.22 -6.32
CA ALA A 303 19.06 14.02 -7.34
C ALA A 303 17.63 14.38 -6.90
N ALA A 304 17.35 15.68 -6.79
CA ALA A 304 16.01 16.19 -6.60
C ALA A 304 15.18 16.04 -7.90
N PRO A 305 13.83 16.00 -7.83
CA PRO A 305 12.98 15.93 -9.02
C PRO A 305 13.25 17.05 -10.03
N GLU A 306 13.60 18.23 -9.53
CA GLU A 306 13.97 19.43 -10.30
C GLU A 306 15.39 19.42 -10.88
N ASP A 307 16.25 18.48 -10.51
CA ASP A 307 17.63 18.43 -11.02
C ASP A 307 17.67 18.00 -12.49
N PRO A 308 18.58 18.58 -13.30
CA PRO A 308 18.72 18.19 -14.70
C PRO A 308 19.08 16.70 -14.80
N PRO A 309 18.54 15.97 -15.80
CA PRO A 309 18.84 14.56 -15.98
C PRO A 309 20.36 14.35 -16.16
N ASP A 310 20.88 13.24 -15.63
CA ASP A 310 22.25 12.75 -15.91
C ASP A 310 22.17 11.61 -16.94
N PRO A 311 21.95 11.91 -18.24
CA PRO A 311 21.76 10.89 -19.26
C PRO A 311 23.00 10.01 -19.44
N VAL A 312 24.19 10.56 -19.16
CA VAL A 312 25.46 9.84 -19.29
C VAL A 312 25.60 8.83 -18.16
N GLY A 313 25.45 9.26 -16.92
CA GLY A 313 25.57 8.38 -15.75
C GLY A 313 24.49 7.32 -15.67
N GLU A 314 23.24 7.70 -15.94
CA GLU A 314 22.12 6.76 -16.00
C GLU A 314 22.27 5.77 -17.18
N GLY A 315 22.82 6.23 -18.31
CA GLY A 315 23.12 5.38 -19.47
C GLY A 315 24.24 4.36 -19.20
N GLU A 316 25.33 4.78 -18.57
CA GLU A 316 26.42 3.88 -18.17
C GLU A 316 25.95 2.82 -17.17
N LEU A 317 25.13 3.23 -16.19
CA LEU A 317 24.54 2.31 -15.21
C LEU A 317 23.63 1.29 -15.90
N LEU A 318 22.74 1.74 -16.78
CA LEU A 318 21.85 0.86 -17.53
C LEU A 318 22.63 -0.16 -18.37
N ALA A 319 23.66 0.29 -19.10
CA ALA A 319 24.49 -0.59 -19.93
C ALA A 319 25.29 -1.62 -19.10
N TRP A 320 25.70 -1.26 -17.88
CA TRP A 320 26.32 -2.20 -16.95
C TRP A 320 25.31 -3.23 -16.41
N LEU A 321 24.12 -2.78 -16.00
CA LEU A 321 23.06 -3.64 -15.48
C LEU A 321 22.51 -4.61 -16.54
N ALA A 322 22.34 -4.15 -17.79
CA ALA A 322 21.93 -4.99 -18.92
C ALA A 322 22.90 -6.13 -19.18
N ARG A 323 24.21 -5.83 -19.29
CA ARG A 323 25.26 -6.86 -19.47
C ARG A 323 25.30 -7.87 -18.33
N ARG A 324 25.01 -7.44 -17.09
CA ARG A 324 24.94 -8.33 -15.93
C ARG A 324 23.71 -9.26 -16.00
N GLY A 325 22.56 -8.74 -16.41
CA GLY A 325 21.33 -9.52 -16.55
C GLY A 325 21.43 -10.58 -17.64
N GLU A 326 22.11 -10.28 -18.75
CA GLU A 326 22.36 -11.23 -19.85
C GLU A 326 23.35 -12.35 -19.47
N GLY A 327 24.31 -12.07 -18.58
CA GLY A 327 25.29 -13.05 -18.11
C GLY A 327 24.81 -13.99 -17.00
N ALA A 328 23.59 -13.78 -16.49
CA ALA A 328 22.98 -14.58 -15.41
C ALA A 328 21.83 -15.49 -15.88
N ALA A 329 21.52 -15.48 -17.19
CA ALA A 329 20.48 -16.30 -17.83
C ALA A 329 21.03 -17.59 -18.44
#